data_AF-A0A8T2SH66-F1
#
_entry.id   AF-A0A8T2SH66-F1
#
_cell.length_a   1.000
_cell.length_b   1.000
_cell.length_c   1.000
_cell.angle_alpha   90.00
_cell.angle_beta   90.00
_cell.angle_gamma   90.00
#
_symmetry.space_group_name_H-M   'P 1'
#
loop_
_entity.id
_entity.type
_entity.pdbx_description
1 polymer ?
#
loop_
_entity_poly.entity_id
_entity_poly.type
_entity_poly.pdbx_seq_one_letter_code
_entity_poly.pdbx_strand_id
1 'polypeptide(L)'
;MILSIIPYIVATISMAFDNTSSIGKLFLLLACILSLAGLLAYCLYQIFTPWVQQRRKEIAQKMFLKATMIDRFLRHEDRASLIDENGNLNEGFARRLFWKIDLDKDGAVDKKEISLLLRATLAHGNVDDTMVEHFMQEYDTDQNNQITVEEFLNGTEKWCKDLKLHSQNNIVEKRDEAEEYLNDLISLEQEEEEEAEGENPPTKSQIITKAIFLLIIGTFLAAVFADPLVDAVNDFSTASYIPSFFISFVLLPFASNSNEAVSSILFAARKKKKNMSLTYSQIYGGVTMNNTMGLGIFLAVVYFRGLVWDFSSEVVIVCLVVIVMGLLASFRRIFPTWMAGIALILYPISLGLVAILDYVVGWE
;
A
#
# COMPACT_ATOMS: atom_id res chain seq x y z
N MET A 1 7.61 -2.75 7.47
CA MET A 1 9.07 -2.94 7.47
C MET A 1 9.73 -2.73 8.83
N ILE A 2 9.87 -1.51 9.40
CA ILE A 2 10.61 -1.34 10.68
C ILE A 2 10.06 -2.23 11.83
N LEU A 3 8.73 -2.29 11.97
CA LEU A 3 8.09 -3.11 13.00
C LEU A 3 8.38 -4.62 12.85
N SER A 4 8.78 -5.09 11.66
CA SER A 4 9.11 -6.50 11.45
C SER A 4 10.44 -6.91 12.11
N ILE A 5 11.21 -5.96 12.64
CA ILE A 5 12.46 -6.22 13.35
C ILE A 5 12.22 -6.57 14.82
N ILE A 6 11.03 -6.30 15.38
CA ILE A 6 10.73 -6.57 16.80
C ILE A 6 11.07 -8.02 17.20
N PRO A 7 10.73 -9.06 16.41
CA PRO A 7 11.13 -10.43 16.72
C PRO A 7 12.65 -10.65 16.77
N TYR A 8 13.42 -9.96 15.91
CA TYR A 8 14.89 -10.01 15.93
C TYR A 8 15.44 -9.48 17.24
N ILE A 9 14.96 -8.32 17.70
CA ILE A 9 15.41 -7.71 18.96
C ILE A 9 15.10 -8.64 20.14
N VAL A 10 13.91 -9.25 20.16
CA VAL A 10 13.52 -10.20 21.21
C VAL A 10 14.39 -11.46 21.16
N ALA A 11 14.73 -11.94 19.97
CA ALA A 11 15.66 -13.06 19.81
C ALA A 11 17.07 -12.70 20.32
N THR A 12 17.58 -11.49 20.08
CA THR A 12 18.88 -11.05 20.62
C THR A 12 18.90 -11.01 22.15
N ILE A 13 17.78 -10.63 22.79
CA ILE A 13 17.68 -10.65 24.26
C ILE A 13 17.88 -12.07 24.82
N SER A 14 17.54 -13.12 24.06
CA SER A 14 17.78 -14.49 24.50
C SER A 14 19.25 -14.77 24.80
N MET A 15 20.18 -14.11 24.10
CA MET A 15 21.64 -14.25 24.25
C MET A 15 22.19 -13.51 25.46
N ALA A 16 21.49 -12.49 25.97
CA ALA A 16 21.86 -11.83 27.22
C ALA A 16 21.68 -12.75 28.44
N PHE A 17 20.94 -13.84 28.27
CA PHE A 17 20.82 -14.95 29.20
C PHE A 17 21.55 -16.16 28.59
N ASP A 18 22.10 -17.07 29.39
CA ASP A 18 22.69 -18.30 28.83
C ASP A 18 21.66 -19.00 27.93
N ASN A 19 21.99 -19.22 26.65
CA ASN A 19 21.08 -19.78 25.64
C ASN A 19 20.50 -21.16 26.02
N THR A 20 21.16 -21.87 26.94
CA THR A 20 20.74 -23.17 27.48
C THR A 20 19.77 -23.04 28.66
N SER A 21 19.66 -21.85 29.25
CA SER A 21 18.74 -21.57 30.34
C SER A 21 17.29 -21.63 29.87
N SER A 22 16.38 -21.99 30.78
CA SER A 22 14.93 -21.95 30.51
C SER A 22 14.46 -20.56 30.10
N ILE A 23 15.18 -19.50 30.52
CA ILE A 23 14.88 -18.10 30.21
C ILE A 23 15.24 -17.79 28.75
N GLY A 24 16.43 -18.16 28.29
CA GLY A 24 16.85 -17.97 26.89
C GLY A 24 15.88 -18.66 25.90
N LYS A 25 15.51 -19.91 26.19
CA LYS A 25 14.51 -20.65 25.39
C LYS A 25 13.13 -19.99 25.38
N LEU A 26 12.73 -19.33 26.47
CA LEU A 26 11.48 -18.59 26.54
C LEU A 26 11.49 -17.35 25.63
N PHE A 27 12.59 -16.61 25.59
CA PHE A 27 12.74 -15.46 24.68
C PHE A 27 12.76 -15.89 23.22
N LEU A 28 13.40 -17.01 22.89
CA LEU A 28 13.38 -17.58 21.54
C LEU A 28 11.96 -17.97 21.10
N LEU A 29 11.20 -18.62 21.98
CA LEU A 29 9.80 -18.95 21.74
C LEU A 29 8.94 -17.68 21.59
N LEU A 30 9.16 -16.67 22.43
CA LEU A 30 8.45 -15.40 22.35
C LEU A 30 8.72 -14.69 21.03
N ALA A 31 9.98 -14.65 20.59
CA ALA A 31 10.37 -14.11 19.29
C ALA A 31 9.67 -14.86 18.14
N CYS A 32 9.61 -16.19 18.19
CA CYS A 32 8.90 -17.01 17.22
C CYS A 32 7.40 -16.66 17.17
N ILE A 33 6.73 -16.58 18.33
CA ILE A 33 5.32 -16.21 18.43
C ILE A 33 5.08 -14.80 17.86
N LEU A 34 5.93 -13.82 18.21
CA LEU A 34 5.83 -12.47 17.68
C LEU A 34 6.03 -12.41 16.16
N SER A 35 6.94 -13.23 15.62
CA SER A 35 7.19 -13.33 14.19
C SER A 35 5.97 -13.87 13.44
N LEU A 36 5.36 -14.94 13.94
CA LEU A 36 4.16 -15.54 13.37
C LEU A 36 2.92 -14.65 13.55
N ALA A 37 2.77 -13.99 14.70
CA ALA A 37 1.72 -13.00 14.92
C ALA A 37 1.87 -11.79 13.98
N GLY A 38 3.09 -11.33 13.76
CA GLY A 38 3.41 -10.28 12.80
C GLY A 38 3.07 -10.69 11.36
N LEU A 39 3.36 -11.94 10.99
CA LEU A 39 2.96 -12.50 9.69
C LEU A 39 1.44 -12.54 9.53
N LEU A 40 0.71 -13.04 10.53
CA LEU A 40 -0.75 -13.07 10.51
C LEU A 40 -1.34 -11.66 10.40
N ALA A 41 -0.83 -10.70 11.17
CA ALA A 41 -1.24 -9.31 11.08
C ALA A 41 -0.99 -8.71 9.69
N TYR A 42 0.16 -9.03 9.08
CA TYR A 42 0.49 -8.60 7.72
C TYR A 42 -0.45 -9.21 6.67
N CYS A 43 -0.74 -10.51 6.76
CA CYS A 43 -1.69 -11.17 5.86
C CYS A 43 -3.11 -10.60 5.99
N LEU A 44 -3.58 -10.39 7.23
CA LEU A 44 -4.88 -9.74 7.48
C LEU A 44 -4.90 -8.33 6.88
N TYR A 45 -3.86 -7.54 7.09
CA TYR A 45 -3.74 -6.22 6.49
C TYR A 45 -3.84 -6.28 4.96
N GLN A 46 -3.12 -7.19 4.31
CA GLN A 46 -3.20 -7.35 2.85
C GLN A 46 -4.61 -7.73 2.36
N ILE A 47 -5.32 -8.60 3.08
CA ILE A 47 -6.69 -9.00 2.75
C ILE A 47 -7.67 -7.81 2.84
N PHE A 48 -7.52 -6.95 3.85
CA PHE A 48 -8.42 -5.80 4.05
C PHE A 48 -8.04 -4.55 3.22
N THR A 49 -6.78 -4.43 2.80
CA THR A 49 -6.29 -3.28 2.01
C THR A 49 -7.13 -2.94 0.78
N PRO A 50 -7.52 -3.88 -0.11
CA PRO A 50 -8.30 -3.55 -1.31
C PRO A 50 -9.66 -2.92 -0.96
N TRP A 51 -10.32 -3.41 0.10
CA TRP A 51 -11.57 -2.82 0.59
C TRP A 51 -11.37 -1.39 1.13
N VAL A 52 -10.26 -1.15 1.84
CA VAL A 52 -9.91 0.20 2.33
C VAL A 52 -9.63 1.14 1.15
N GLN A 53 -8.96 0.66 0.11
CA GLN A 53 -8.66 1.44 -1.09
C GLN A 53 -9.93 1.81 -1.86
N GLN A 54 -10.85 0.85 -2.07
CA GLN A 54 -12.15 1.11 -2.69
C GLN A 54 -12.94 2.18 -1.92
N ARG A 55 -13.00 2.07 -0.59
CA ARG A 55 -13.67 3.08 0.24
C ARG A 55 -13.03 4.46 0.15
N ARG A 56 -11.69 4.55 0.06
CA ARG A 56 -11.00 5.83 -0.12
C ARG A 56 -11.32 6.45 -1.48
N LYS A 57 -11.37 5.64 -2.55
CA LYS A 57 -11.80 6.09 -3.89
C LYS A 57 -13.23 6.65 -3.84
N GLU A 58 -14.17 5.91 -3.25
CA GLU A 58 -15.57 6.36 -3.10
C GLU A 58 -15.69 7.66 -2.30
N ILE A 59 -14.96 7.77 -1.18
CA ILE A 59 -14.94 8.99 -0.36
C ILE A 59 -14.40 10.17 -1.16
N ALA A 60 -13.34 9.98 -1.94
CA ALA A 60 -12.77 11.03 -2.77
C ALA A 60 -13.72 11.44 -3.91
N GLN A 61 -14.39 10.49 -4.57
CA GLN A 61 -15.41 10.77 -5.59
C GLN A 61 -16.56 11.61 -5.02
N LYS A 62 -17.06 11.22 -3.84
CA LYS A 62 -18.11 11.98 -3.13
C LYS A 62 -17.61 13.36 -2.73
N MET A 63 -16.40 13.47 -2.17
CA MET A 63 -15.83 14.76 -1.76
C MET A 63 -15.65 15.69 -2.96
N PHE A 64 -15.07 15.20 -4.06
CA PHE A 64 -14.88 15.95 -5.30
C PHE A 64 -16.22 16.44 -5.85
N LEU A 65 -17.23 15.57 -5.93
CA LEU A 65 -18.58 15.93 -6.38
C LEU A 65 -19.18 17.03 -5.50
N LYS A 66 -19.21 16.83 -4.18
CA LYS A 66 -19.73 17.80 -3.20
C LYS A 66 -19.05 19.16 -3.34
N ALA A 67 -17.72 19.18 -3.30
CA ALA A 67 -16.94 20.41 -3.32
C ALA A 67 -17.07 21.16 -4.65
N THR A 68 -17.06 20.44 -5.78
CA THR A 68 -17.23 21.03 -7.12
C THR A 68 -18.62 21.66 -7.29
N MET A 69 -19.67 20.96 -6.86
CA MET A 69 -21.04 21.47 -6.96
C MET A 69 -21.25 22.71 -6.10
N ILE A 70 -20.81 22.68 -4.84
CA ILE A 70 -20.91 23.83 -3.95
C ILE A 70 -20.05 25.00 -4.44
N ASP A 71 -18.82 24.76 -4.91
CA ASP A 71 -17.98 25.81 -5.52
C ASP A 71 -18.68 26.45 -6.73
N ARG A 72 -19.31 25.65 -7.60
CA ARG A 72 -20.10 26.17 -8.73
C ARG A 72 -21.28 27.03 -8.26
N PHE A 73 -22.01 26.57 -7.26
CA PHE A 73 -23.15 27.31 -6.72
C PHE A 73 -22.72 28.65 -6.11
N LEU A 74 -21.54 28.70 -5.48
CA LEU A 74 -20.95 29.93 -4.93
C LEU A 74 -20.33 30.87 -5.97
N ARG A 75 -19.92 30.36 -7.14
CA ARG A 75 -19.35 31.19 -8.22
C ARG A 75 -20.40 31.94 -9.04
N HIS A 76 -21.64 31.44 -9.06
CA HIS A 76 -22.70 32.05 -9.84
C HIS A 76 -23.36 33.28 -9.17
N GLU A 77 -23.09 33.57 -7.88
CA GLU A 77 -23.49 34.80 -7.16
C GLU A 77 -22.80 34.88 -5.77
N ASP A 78 -22.60 36.08 -5.20
CA ASP A 78 -21.81 36.37 -3.98
C ASP A 78 -22.07 35.41 -2.79
N ARG A 79 -21.02 35.06 -2.04
CA ARG A 79 -21.01 34.15 -0.85
C ARG A 79 -22.16 34.35 0.14
N ALA A 80 -22.61 35.59 0.33
CA ALA A 80 -23.72 35.93 1.25
C ALA A 80 -25.07 35.32 0.81
N SER A 81 -25.12 34.71 -0.38
CA SER A 81 -26.32 34.18 -0.99
C SER A 81 -26.63 32.73 -0.58
N LEU A 82 -25.64 31.84 -0.35
CA LEU A 82 -25.92 30.41 -0.09
C LEU A 82 -25.94 30.06 1.41
N ILE A 83 -25.16 30.75 2.24
CA ILE A 83 -25.17 30.57 3.71
C ILE A 83 -25.45 31.93 4.36
N ASP A 84 -26.36 31.94 5.33
CA ASP A 84 -26.68 33.13 6.13
C ASP A 84 -25.55 33.50 7.11
N GLU A 85 -25.65 34.65 7.76
CA GLU A 85 -24.66 35.11 8.76
C GLU A 85 -24.56 34.18 9.98
N ASN A 86 -25.54 33.27 10.17
CA ASN A 86 -25.59 32.31 11.28
C ASN A 86 -25.01 30.93 10.91
N GLY A 87 -24.60 30.72 9.66
CA GLY A 87 -24.06 29.44 9.18
C GLY A 87 -25.10 28.44 8.66
N ASN A 88 -26.36 28.86 8.46
CA ASN A 88 -27.44 28.04 7.90
C ASN A 88 -27.63 28.28 6.41
N LEU A 89 -28.20 27.31 5.71
CA LEU A 89 -28.50 27.43 4.28
C LEU A 89 -29.53 28.54 4.05
N ASN A 90 -29.25 29.46 3.12
CA ASN A 90 -30.25 30.42 2.66
C ASN A 90 -31.24 29.69 1.72
N GLU A 91 -32.35 29.25 2.30
CA GLU A 91 -33.40 28.52 1.57
C GLU A 91 -33.88 29.28 0.33
N GLY A 92 -33.96 30.61 0.38
CA GLY A 92 -34.42 31.43 -0.74
C GLY A 92 -33.50 31.31 -1.95
N PHE A 93 -32.18 31.22 -1.74
CA PHE A 93 -31.22 31.02 -2.82
C PHE A 93 -31.21 29.57 -3.31
N ALA A 94 -31.20 28.60 -2.39
CA ALA A 94 -31.21 27.20 -2.77
C ALA A 94 -32.50 26.81 -3.54
N ARG A 95 -33.65 27.41 -3.23
CA ARG A 95 -34.86 27.30 -4.05
C ARG A 95 -34.71 27.90 -5.45
N ARG A 96 -34.05 29.07 -5.59
CA ARG A 96 -33.79 29.65 -6.92
C ARG A 96 -32.87 28.76 -7.77
N LEU A 97 -31.90 28.14 -7.12
CA LEU A 97 -30.98 27.20 -7.77
C LEU A 97 -31.72 25.93 -8.22
N PHE A 98 -32.62 25.39 -7.39
CA PHE A 98 -33.48 24.27 -7.77
C PHE A 98 -34.23 24.55 -9.08
N TRP A 99 -34.96 25.67 -9.15
CA TRP A 99 -35.71 26.07 -10.36
C TRP A 99 -34.84 26.40 -11.58
N LYS A 100 -33.53 26.53 -11.40
CA LYS A 100 -32.57 26.69 -12.49
C LYS A 100 -32.07 25.34 -13.01
N ILE A 101 -32.11 24.31 -12.16
CA ILE A 101 -31.76 22.93 -12.49
C ILE A 101 -32.95 22.22 -13.11
N ASP A 102 -34.15 22.43 -12.56
CA ASP A 102 -35.44 21.98 -13.10
C ASP A 102 -35.76 22.74 -14.41
N LEU A 103 -35.42 22.11 -15.54
CA LEU A 103 -35.52 22.67 -16.88
C LEU A 103 -36.93 22.56 -17.45
N ASP A 104 -37.63 21.48 -17.15
CA ASP A 104 -39.00 21.23 -17.64
C ASP A 104 -40.09 21.80 -16.71
N LYS A 105 -39.70 22.27 -15.52
CA LYS A 105 -40.54 22.93 -14.51
C LYS A 105 -41.62 22.04 -13.96
N ASP A 106 -41.38 20.73 -13.89
CA ASP A 106 -42.31 19.77 -13.31
C ASP A 106 -42.28 19.77 -11.77
N GLY A 107 -41.34 20.51 -11.17
CA GLY A 107 -41.18 20.63 -9.72
C GLY A 107 -40.34 19.53 -9.07
N ALA A 108 -39.69 18.69 -9.88
CA ALA A 108 -38.83 17.59 -9.47
C ALA A 108 -37.57 17.51 -10.35
N VAL A 109 -36.41 17.29 -9.74
CA VAL A 109 -35.17 17.15 -10.52
C VAL A 109 -34.88 15.69 -10.80
N ASP A 110 -34.83 15.32 -12.08
CA ASP A 110 -34.57 13.94 -12.53
C ASP A 110 -33.09 13.63 -12.80
N LYS A 111 -32.77 12.36 -13.08
CA LYS A 111 -31.40 11.92 -13.40
C LYS A 111 -30.82 12.61 -14.65
N LYS A 112 -31.64 12.96 -15.64
CA LYS A 112 -31.18 13.61 -16.88
C LYS A 112 -30.78 15.05 -16.60
N GLU A 113 -31.55 15.77 -15.80
CA GLU A 113 -31.27 17.14 -15.38
C GLU A 113 -30.01 17.22 -14.53
N ILE A 114 -29.81 16.27 -13.61
CA ILE A 114 -28.56 16.14 -12.85
C ILE A 114 -27.39 15.85 -13.78
N SER A 115 -27.55 14.94 -14.75
CA SER A 115 -26.51 14.64 -15.74
C SER A 115 -26.13 15.90 -16.54
N LEU A 116 -27.11 16.70 -16.95
CA LEU A 116 -26.89 17.98 -17.64
C LEU A 116 -26.18 19.00 -16.73
N LEU A 117 -26.60 19.09 -15.48
CA LEU A 117 -25.97 19.95 -14.47
C LEU A 117 -24.50 19.58 -14.28
N LEU A 118 -24.19 18.30 -14.06
CA LEU A 118 -22.84 17.80 -13.88
C LEU A 118 -21.97 18.06 -15.11
N ARG A 119 -22.50 17.83 -16.33
CA ARG A 119 -21.78 18.11 -17.58
C ARG A 119 -21.45 19.59 -17.72
N ALA A 120 -22.40 20.45 -17.38
CA ALA A 120 -22.18 21.89 -17.39
C ALA A 120 -21.23 22.36 -16.28
N THR A 121 -21.11 21.62 -15.16
CA THR A 121 -20.19 21.94 -14.06
C THR A 121 -18.76 21.53 -14.42
N LEU A 122 -18.62 20.33 -14.97
CA LEU A 122 -17.33 19.68 -15.11
C LEU A 122 -16.64 19.98 -16.43
N ALA A 123 -17.36 20.55 -17.43
CA ALA A 123 -16.95 21.13 -18.73
C ALA A 123 -15.92 20.39 -19.62
N HIS A 124 -15.13 19.46 -19.09
CA HIS A 124 -14.03 18.71 -19.71
C HIS A 124 -13.93 17.28 -19.15
N GLY A 125 -14.79 16.89 -18.19
CA GLY A 125 -14.81 15.55 -17.61
C GLY A 125 -15.86 14.64 -18.26
N ASN A 126 -15.53 13.35 -18.42
CA ASN A 126 -16.50 12.32 -18.77
C ASN A 126 -17.45 12.17 -17.57
N VAL A 127 -18.65 12.75 -17.63
CA VAL A 127 -19.66 12.55 -16.60
C VAL A 127 -20.15 11.12 -16.72
N ASP A 128 -19.64 10.28 -15.83
CA ASP A 128 -20.01 8.89 -15.72
C ASP A 128 -21.35 8.74 -15.01
N ASP A 129 -22.13 7.73 -15.38
CA ASP A 129 -23.45 7.45 -14.80
C ASP A 129 -23.33 7.17 -13.29
N THR A 130 -22.18 6.66 -12.85
CA THR A 130 -21.82 6.48 -11.44
C THR A 130 -21.88 7.79 -10.63
N MET A 131 -21.53 8.92 -11.22
CA MET A 131 -21.55 10.23 -10.54
C MET A 131 -22.99 10.72 -10.36
N VAL A 132 -23.85 10.48 -11.34
CA VAL A 132 -25.29 10.78 -11.26
C VAL A 132 -25.94 9.93 -10.17
N GLU A 133 -25.62 8.63 -10.12
CA GLU A 133 -26.10 7.73 -9.08
C GLU A 133 -25.65 8.15 -7.68
N HIS A 134 -24.39 8.57 -7.52
CA HIS A 134 -23.91 9.09 -6.23
C HIS A 134 -24.59 10.40 -5.82
N PHE A 135 -24.91 11.28 -6.76
CA PHE A 135 -25.69 12.49 -6.48
C PHE A 135 -27.09 12.12 -5.99
N MET A 136 -27.78 11.22 -6.71
CA MET A 136 -29.11 10.73 -6.33
C MET A 136 -29.08 10.08 -4.94
N GLN A 137 -28.15 9.17 -4.65
CA GLN A 137 -28.04 8.52 -3.34
C GLN A 137 -27.88 9.48 -2.15
N GLU A 138 -27.35 10.69 -2.37
CA GLU A 138 -27.14 11.68 -1.31
C GLU A 138 -28.31 12.67 -1.15
N TYR A 139 -29.11 12.88 -2.20
CA TYR A 139 -30.21 13.84 -2.24
C TYR A 139 -31.60 13.17 -2.21
N ASP A 140 -31.81 12.14 -3.01
CA ASP A 140 -33.06 11.35 -3.11
C ASP A 140 -33.18 10.45 -1.87
N THR A 141 -33.96 10.91 -0.88
CA THR A 141 -34.06 10.26 0.43
C THR A 141 -35.13 9.17 0.41
N ASP A 142 -36.19 9.36 -0.38
CA ASP A 142 -37.29 8.41 -0.51
C ASP A 142 -37.09 7.37 -1.63
N GLN A 143 -36.01 7.49 -2.41
CA GLN A 143 -35.58 6.61 -3.50
C GLN A 143 -36.58 6.54 -4.66
N ASN A 144 -37.34 7.61 -4.89
CA ASN A 144 -38.34 7.69 -5.96
C ASN A 144 -37.72 8.04 -7.34
N ASN A 145 -36.40 8.25 -7.42
CA ASN A 145 -35.63 8.72 -8.59
C ASN A 145 -35.93 10.16 -9.04
N GLN A 146 -36.48 10.98 -8.16
CA GLN A 146 -36.81 12.39 -8.37
C GLN A 146 -36.43 13.20 -7.12
N ILE A 147 -35.66 14.28 -7.28
CA ILE A 147 -35.29 15.13 -6.15
C ILE A 147 -36.33 16.24 -6.02
N THR A 148 -37.09 16.22 -4.94
CA THR A 148 -38.04 17.30 -4.62
C THR A 148 -37.30 18.55 -4.11
N VAL A 149 -37.99 19.70 -4.08
CA VAL A 149 -37.44 20.95 -3.54
C VAL A 149 -36.94 20.77 -2.10
N GLU A 150 -37.68 20.04 -1.27
CA GLU A 150 -37.32 19.83 0.14
C GLU A 150 -36.08 18.95 0.28
N GLU A 151 -35.98 17.88 -0.51
CA GLU A 151 -34.78 17.03 -0.59
C GLU A 151 -33.57 17.80 -1.10
N PHE A 152 -33.77 18.68 -2.08
CA PHE A 152 -32.71 19.55 -2.56
C PHE A 152 -32.18 20.49 -1.48
N LEU A 153 -33.07 21.12 -0.70
CA LEU A 153 -32.69 22.00 0.40
C LEU A 153 -31.93 21.22 1.48
N ASN A 154 -32.47 20.09 1.93
CA ASN A 154 -31.85 19.26 2.97
C ASN A 154 -30.50 18.68 2.53
N GLY A 155 -30.41 18.18 1.29
CA GLY A 155 -29.17 17.65 0.72
C GLY A 155 -28.08 18.71 0.59
N THR A 156 -28.45 19.91 0.13
CA THR A 156 -27.51 21.03 0.01
C THR A 156 -27.05 21.52 1.38
N GLU A 157 -27.94 21.60 2.37
CA GLU A 157 -27.58 21.94 3.75
C GLU A 157 -26.60 20.92 4.34
N LYS A 158 -26.86 19.62 4.12
CA LYS A 158 -25.97 18.53 4.56
C LYS A 158 -24.58 18.64 3.92
N TRP A 159 -24.49 18.85 2.61
CA TRP A 159 -23.22 19.01 1.91
C TRP A 159 -22.45 20.25 2.40
N CYS A 160 -23.17 21.34 2.67
CA CYS A 160 -22.60 22.53 3.26
C CYS A 160 -21.95 22.29 4.64
N LYS A 161 -22.62 21.51 5.49
CA LYS A 161 -22.11 21.09 6.81
C LYS A 161 -20.92 20.13 6.69
N ASP A 162 -21.00 19.12 5.82
CA ASP A 162 -19.93 18.14 5.57
C ASP A 162 -18.63 18.82 5.12
N LEU A 163 -18.75 19.83 4.26
CA LEU A 163 -17.60 20.60 3.77
C LEU A 163 -17.04 21.59 4.80
N LYS A 164 -17.71 21.78 5.95
CA LYS A 164 -17.33 22.76 6.98
C LYS A 164 -17.07 24.13 6.37
N LEU A 165 -18.10 24.68 5.73
CA LEU A 165 -18.10 26.00 5.09
C LEU A 165 -17.81 27.14 6.08
N HIS A 166 -16.56 27.27 6.50
CA HIS A 166 -16.06 28.42 7.25
C HIS A 166 -15.34 29.44 6.33
N SER A 167 -14.90 29.01 5.13
CA SER A 167 -14.31 29.85 4.08
C SER A 167 -14.31 29.13 2.72
N GLN A 168 -14.56 29.85 1.63
CA GLN A 168 -14.48 29.33 0.23
C GLN A 168 -13.08 28.83 -0.13
N ASN A 169 -12.04 29.35 0.52
CA ASN A 169 -10.68 28.83 0.35
C ASN A 169 -10.57 27.36 0.76
N ASN A 170 -11.31 26.92 1.80
CA ASN A 170 -11.30 25.53 2.25
C ASN A 170 -12.04 24.60 1.27
N ILE A 171 -13.00 25.11 0.49
CA ILE A 171 -13.74 24.30 -0.49
C ILE A 171 -12.87 24.02 -1.70
N VAL A 172 -12.20 25.07 -2.20
CA VAL A 172 -11.28 24.95 -3.34
C VAL A 172 -10.14 24.00 -2.99
N GLU A 173 -9.54 24.14 -1.80
CA GLU A 173 -8.49 23.23 -1.30
C GLU A 173 -8.99 21.77 -1.25
N LYS A 174 -10.14 21.50 -0.62
CA LYS A 174 -10.72 20.15 -0.56
C LYS A 174 -11.08 19.58 -1.94
N ARG A 175 -11.55 20.43 -2.86
CA ARG A 175 -11.86 20.02 -4.23
C ARG A 175 -10.57 19.62 -4.94
N ASP A 176 -9.57 20.49 -4.92
CA ASP A 176 -8.32 20.31 -5.65
C ASP A 176 -7.56 19.07 -5.09
N GLU A 177 -7.58 18.83 -3.77
CA GLU A 177 -7.05 17.61 -3.15
C GLU A 177 -7.77 16.33 -3.63
N ALA A 178 -9.10 16.36 -3.68
CA ALA A 178 -9.89 15.21 -4.12
C ALA A 178 -9.73 14.97 -5.63
N GLU A 179 -9.64 16.03 -6.43
CA GLU A 179 -9.39 15.99 -7.87
C GLU A 179 -8.01 15.41 -8.18
N GLU A 180 -6.96 15.87 -7.49
CA GLU A 180 -5.60 15.35 -7.64
C GLU A 180 -5.55 13.85 -7.35
N TYR A 181 -6.20 13.41 -6.27
CA TYR A 181 -6.26 11.98 -5.91
C TYR A 181 -6.97 11.14 -6.98
N LEU A 182 -8.12 11.60 -7.49
CA LEU A 182 -8.88 10.88 -8.52
C LEU A 182 -8.15 10.86 -9.87
N ASN A 183 -7.52 11.96 -10.25
CA ASN A 183 -6.73 12.02 -11.47
C ASN A 183 -5.52 11.08 -11.42
N ASP A 184 -4.85 10.98 -10.26
CA ASP A 184 -3.78 9.99 -10.07
C ASP A 184 -4.33 8.56 -10.23
N LEU A 185 -5.48 8.23 -9.60
CA LEU A 185 -6.16 6.94 -9.79
C LEU A 185 -6.51 6.62 -11.26
N ILE A 186 -7.14 7.56 -11.97
CA ILE A 186 -7.52 7.39 -13.38
C ILE A 186 -6.29 7.16 -14.24
N SER A 187 -5.20 7.91 -14.00
CA SER A 187 -3.95 7.72 -14.74
C SER A 187 -3.36 6.32 -14.55
N LEU A 188 -3.50 5.74 -13.34
CA LEU A 188 -3.04 4.38 -13.03
C LEU A 188 -3.94 3.29 -13.64
N GLU A 189 -5.21 3.56 -13.86
CA GLU A 189 -6.16 2.65 -14.52
C GLU A 189 -5.94 2.63 -16.04
N GLN A 190 -5.74 3.80 -16.65
CA GLN A 190 -5.40 3.92 -18.08
C GLN A 190 -4.07 3.23 -18.41
N GLU A 191 -3.06 3.37 -17.53
CA GLU A 191 -1.78 2.64 -17.68
C GLU A 191 -1.98 1.11 -17.68
N GLU A 192 -2.98 0.57 -16.97
CA GLU A 192 -3.27 -0.88 -16.96
C GLU A 192 -3.99 -1.34 -18.22
N GLU A 193 -4.94 -0.56 -18.72
CA GLU A 193 -5.66 -0.88 -19.97
C GLU A 193 -4.69 -0.91 -21.15
N GLU A 194 -3.76 0.04 -21.23
CA GLU A 194 -2.68 0.05 -22.24
C GLU A 194 -1.79 -1.20 -22.16
N GLU A 195 -1.46 -1.68 -20.96
CA GLU A 195 -0.64 -2.89 -20.79
C GLU A 195 -1.42 -4.19 -21.08
N ALA A 196 -2.75 -4.19 -20.90
CA ALA A 196 -3.61 -5.34 -21.09
C ALA A 196 -4.09 -5.53 -22.54
N GLU A 197 -4.06 -4.48 -23.38
CA GLU A 197 -4.56 -4.47 -24.77
C GLU A 197 -3.87 -5.47 -25.75
N GLY A 198 -2.90 -6.28 -25.29
CA GLY A 198 -2.18 -7.26 -26.10
C GLY A 198 -2.29 -8.72 -25.66
N GLU A 199 -2.94 -9.03 -24.53
CA GLU A 199 -3.01 -10.39 -23.99
C GLU A 199 -4.46 -10.86 -23.83
N ASN A 200 -4.81 -12.02 -24.39
CA ASN A 200 -6.09 -12.67 -24.07
C ASN A 200 -6.03 -13.14 -22.60
N PRO A 201 -6.85 -12.58 -21.69
CA PRO A 201 -6.75 -12.94 -20.28
C PRO A 201 -7.16 -14.41 -20.09
N PRO A 202 -6.33 -15.24 -19.45
CA PRO A 202 -6.67 -16.63 -19.17
C PRO A 202 -7.90 -16.71 -18.26
N THR A 203 -8.69 -17.78 -18.40
CA THR A 203 -9.88 -17.97 -17.54
C THR A 203 -9.47 -18.16 -16.09
N LYS A 204 -10.24 -17.63 -15.13
CA LYS A 204 -9.96 -17.74 -13.68
C LYS A 204 -9.61 -19.17 -13.23
N SER A 205 -10.33 -20.17 -13.72
CA SER A 205 -10.05 -21.59 -13.42
C SER A 205 -8.69 -22.05 -13.94
N GLN A 206 -8.29 -21.63 -15.14
CA GLN A 206 -6.99 -21.97 -15.71
C GLN A 206 -5.85 -21.36 -14.88
N ILE A 207 -6.02 -20.11 -14.43
CA ILE A 207 -5.06 -19.42 -13.56
C ILE A 207 -4.90 -20.20 -12.24
N ILE A 208 -6.01 -20.53 -11.58
CA ILE A 208 -5.99 -21.24 -10.29
C ILE A 208 -5.35 -22.62 -10.44
N THR A 209 -5.75 -23.41 -11.44
CA THR A 209 -5.19 -24.75 -11.66
C THR A 209 -3.69 -24.68 -11.96
N LYS A 210 -3.27 -23.76 -12.83
CA LYS A 210 -1.85 -23.55 -13.15
C LYS A 210 -1.05 -23.11 -11.91
N ALA A 211 -1.60 -22.22 -11.10
CA ALA A 211 -0.95 -21.74 -9.87
C ALA A 211 -0.75 -22.86 -8.84
N ILE A 212 -1.80 -23.66 -8.57
CA ILE A 212 -1.70 -24.81 -7.65
C ILE A 212 -0.65 -25.80 -8.15
N PHE A 213 -0.68 -26.13 -9.44
CA PHE A 213 0.27 -27.05 -10.04
C PHE A 213 1.72 -26.56 -9.93
N LEU A 214 1.96 -25.29 -10.26
CA LEU A 214 3.29 -24.67 -10.14
C LEU A 214 3.78 -24.60 -8.69
N LEU A 215 2.89 -24.33 -7.72
CA LEU A 215 3.24 -24.31 -6.31
C LEU A 215 3.68 -25.70 -5.81
N ILE A 216 2.93 -26.76 -6.16
CA ILE A 216 3.26 -28.12 -5.75
C ILE A 216 4.61 -28.55 -6.34
N ILE A 217 4.80 -28.35 -7.65
CA ILE A 217 6.05 -28.73 -8.32
C ILE A 217 7.22 -27.90 -7.79
N GLY A 218 7.05 -26.58 -7.62
CA GLY A 218 8.09 -25.71 -7.08
C GLY A 218 8.51 -26.13 -5.67
N THR A 219 7.54 -26.46 -4.81
CA THR A 219 7.81 -26.94 -3.44
C THR A 219 8.53 -28.28 -3.46
N PHE A 220 8.10 -29.20 -4.32
CA PHE A 220 8.75 -30.50 -4.47
C PHE A 220 10.21 -30.36 -4.95
N LEU A 221 10.45 -29.56 -5.98
CA LEU A 221 11.81 -29.31 -6.48
C LEU A 221 12.67 -28.64 -5.41
N ALA A 222 12.15 -27.63 -4.70
CA ALA A 222 12.89 -26.98 -3.61
C ALA A 222 13.29 -27.98 -2.52
N ALA A 223 12.39 -28.89 -2.12
CA ALA A 223 12.69 -29.92 -1.14
C ALA A 223 13.74 -30.94 -1.62
N VAL A 224 13.68 -31.35 -2.89
CA VAL A 224 14.63 -32.31 -3.48
C VAL A 224 16.03 -31.69 -3.63
N PHE A 225 16.11 -30.41 -3.97
CA PHE A 225 17.38 -29.72 -4.23
C PHE A 225 17.97 -28.99 -3.03
N ALA A 226 17.26 -28.89 -1.89
CA ALA A 226 17.75 -28.18 -0.70
C ALA A 226 19.06 -28.78 -0.15
N ASP A 227 19.08 -30.09 0.15
CA ASP A 227 20.28 -30.72 0.72
C ASP A 227 21.47 -30.72 -0.28
N PRO A 228 21.30 -31.11 -1.56
CA PRO A 228 22.38 -31.02 -2.54
C PRO A 228 22.94 -29.61 -2.72
N LEU A 229 22.11 -28.56 -2.56
CA LEU A 229 22.56 -27.18 -2.64
C LEU A 229 23.47 -26.83 -1.45
N VAL A 230 23.13 -27.26 -0.24
CA VAL A 230 23.96 -27.04 0.96
C VAL A 230 25.30 -27.77 0.82
N ASP A 231 25.29 -29.01 0.32
CA ASP A 231 26.50 -29.79 0.07
C ASP A 231 27.39 -29.10 -0.97
N ALA A 232 26.81 -28.65 -2.09
CA ALA A 232 27.54 -27.94 -3.13
C ALA A 232 28.17 -26.63 -2.63
N VAL A 233 27.50 -25.91 -1.72
CA VAL A 233 28.04 -24.70 -1.08
C VAL A 233 29.27 -25.03 -0.22
N ASN A 234 29.21 -26.10 0.56
CA ASN A 234 30.32 -26.54 1.40
C ASN A 234 31.52 -27.04 0.58
N ASP A 235 31.26 -27.82 -0.47
CA ASP A 235 32.29 -28.31 -1.38
C ASP A 235 32.95 -27.17 -2.16
N PHE A 236 32.15 -26.20 -2.63
CA PHE A 236 32.66 -25.02 -3.33
C PHE A 236 33.47 -24.11 -2.40
N SER A 237 33.02 -23.91 -1.16
CA SER A 237 33.74 -23.18 -0.10
C SER A 237 35.14 -23.78 0.12
N THR A 238 35.19 -25.10 0.29
CA THR A 238 36.43 -25.85 0.53
C THR A 238 37.36 -25.80 -0.69
N ALA A 239 36.83 -25.97 -1.91
CA ALA A 239 37.62 -25.97 -3.13
C ALA A 239 38.16 -24.58 -3.52
N SER A 240 37.41 -23.52 -3.21
CA SER A 240 37.72 -22.14 -3.59
C SER A 240 38.49 -21.37 -2.51
N TYR A 241 38.61 -21.92 -1.30
CA TYR A 241 39.12 -21.25 -0.11
C TYR A 241 38.35 -19.96 0.26
N ILE A 242 37.08 -19.88 -0.14
CA ILE A 242 36.19 -18.76 0.19
C ILE A 242 35.32 -19.22 1.37
N PRO A 243 35.28 -18.48 2.49
CA PRO A 243 34.44 -18.86 3.63
C PRO A 243 32.97 -19.05 3.24
N SER A 244 32.32 -20.10 3.79
CA SER A 244 30.91 -20.41 3.52
C SER A 244 29.98 -19.22 3.83
N PHE A 245 30.37 -18.36 4.78
CA PHE A 245 29.73 -17.08 5.06
C PHE A 245 29.51 -16.23 3.78
N PHE A 246 30.56 -15.95 3.01
CA PHE A 246 30.44 -15.11 1.82
C PHE A 246 29.60 -15.78 0.73
N ILE A 247 29.67 -17.10 0.61
CA ILE A 247 28.84 -17.84 -0.32
C ILE A 247 27.36 -17.71 0.08
N SER A 248 27.04 -17.86 1.37
CA SER A 248 25.69 -17.77 1.90
C SER A 248 25.09 -16.36 1.92
N PHE A 249 25.90 -15.32 2.14
CA PHE A 249 25.41 -13.93 2.23
C PHE A 249 25.54 -13.12 0.93
N VAL A 250 26.33 -13.58 -0.04
CA VAL A 250 26.53 -12.91 -1.33
C VAL A 250 26.03 -13.75 -2.49
N LEU A 251 26.59 -14.95 -2.69
CA LEU A 251 26.29 -15.75 -3.87
C LEU A 251 24.87 -16.33 -3.85
N LEU A 252 24.44 -16.93 -2.74
CA LEU A 252 23.10 -17.51 -2.63
C LEU A 252 21.98 -16.46 -2.76
N PRO A 253 22.03 -15.30 -2.08
CA PRO A 253 20.98 -14.29 -2.24
C PRO A 253 20.99 -13.65 -3.63
N PHE A 254 22.18 -13.49 -4.23
CA PHE A 254 22.28 -13.02 -5.62
C PHE A 254 21.62 -14.01 -6.58
N ALA A 255 21.89 -15.32 -6.45
CA ALA A 255 21.27 -16.34 -7.29
C ALA A 255 19.77 -16.46 -7.03
N SER A 256 19.35 -16.62 -5.77
CA SER A 256 17.97 -16.87 -5.38
C SER A 256 17.03 -15.68 -5.68
N ASN A 257 17.52 -14.45 -5.54
CA ASN A 257 16.70 -13.24 -5.75
C ASN A 257 16.97 -12.58 -7.12
N SER A 258 17.81 -13.17 -7.98
CA SER A 258 18.17 -12.61 -9.29
C SER A 258 16.94 -12.32 -10.15
N ASN A 259 16.00 -13.28 -10.23
CA ASN A 259 14.78 -13.14 -11.03
C ASN A 259 13.92 -11.96 -10.57
N GLU A 260 13.78 -11.78 -9.24
CA GLU A 260 13.01 -10.68 -8.65
C GLU A 260 13.71 -9.33 -8.88
N ALA A 261 15.04 -9.28 -8.76
CA ALA A 261 15.81 -8.09 -9.03
C ALA A 261 15.69 -7.67 -10.51
N VAL A 262 15.82 -8.62 -11.44
CA VAL A 262 15.70 -8.35 -12.89
C VAL A 262 14.27 -7.93 -13.24
N SER A 263 13.24 -8.59 -12.70
CA SER A 263 11.85 -8.20 -12.96
C SER A 263 11.55 -6.82 -12.41
N SER A 264 12.04 -6.49 -11.21
CA SER A 264 11.90 -5.17 -10.59
C SER A 264 12.56 -4.08 -11.43
N ILE A 265 13.76 -4.33 -11.96
CA ILE A 265 14.47 -3.39 -12.84
C ILE A 265 13.71 -3.20 -14.16
N LEU A 266 13.27 -4.29 -14.79
CA LEU A 266 12.53 -4.23 -16.05
C LEU A 266 11.21 -3.46 -15.89
N PHE A 267 10.53 -3.68 -14.77
CA PHE A 267 9.29 -3.01 -14.46
C PHE A 267 9.48 -1.53 -14.10
N ALA A 268 10.52 -1.21 -13.34
CA ALA A 268 10.95 0.17 -13.06
C ALA A 268 11.40 0.91 -14.34
N ALA A 269 12.01 0.21 -15.31
CA ALA A 269 12.46 0.78 -16.58
C ALA A 269 11.32 1.29 -17.47
N ARG A 270 10.08 0.85 -17.23
CA ARG A 270 8.87 1.37 -17.91
C ARG A 270 8.53 2.81 -17.51
N LYS A 271 9.13 3.34 -16.43
CA LYS A 271 8.97 4.74 -15.96
C LYS A 271 7.52 5.19 -15.70
N LYS A 272 6.62 4.23 -15.43
CA LYS A 272 5.24 4.50 -15.02
C LYS A 272 5.15 4.63 -13.50
N LYS A 273 4.29 5.53 -12.99
CA LYS A 273 4.17 5.79 -11.55
C LYS A 273 3.70 4.56 -10.79
N LYS A 274 2.72 3.84 -11.35
CA LYS A 274 2.22 2.57 -10.81
C LYS A 274 3.34 1.56 -10.67
N ASN A 275 4.12 1.42 -11.73
CA ASN A 275 5.13 0.39 -11.81
C ASN A 275 6.23 0.61 -10.78
N MET A 276 6.61 1.88 -10.57
CA MET A 276 7.55 2.24 -9.52
C MET A 276 6.99 1.96 -8.12
N SER A 277 5.75 2.39 -7.85
CA SER A 277 5.08 2.17 -6.55
C SER A 277 4.92 0.68 -6.24
N LEU A 278 4.54 -0.13 -7.23
CA LEU A 278 4.42 -1.57 -7.08
C LEU A 278 5.78 -2.23 -6.89
N THR A 279 6.84 -1.77 -7.58
CA THR A 279 8.22 -2.24 -7.32
C THR A 279 8.63 -1.98 -5.86
N TYR A 280 8.40 -0.77 -5.34
CA TYR A 280 8.69 -0.47 -3.93
C TYR A 280 7.85 -1.30 -2.97
N SER A 281 6.56 -1.51 -3.27
CA SER A 281 5.69 -2.36 -2.45
C SER A 281 6.16 -3.83 -2.45
N GLN A 282 6.64 -4.35 -3.57
CA GLN A 282 7.22 -5.69 -3.67
C GLN A 282 8.46 -5.79 -2.78
N ILE A 283 9.40 -4.84 -2.87
CA ILE A 283 10.60 -4.82 -2.04
C ILE A 283 10.27 -4.74 -0.55
N TYR A 284 9.37 -3.84 -0.13
CA TYR A 284 8.96 -3.71 1.28
C TYR A 284 8.20 -4.93 1.78
N GLY A 285 7.38 -5.54 0.92
CA GLY A 285 6.68 -6.78 1.20
C GLY A 285 7.66 -7.94 1.39
N GLY A 286 8.63 -8.10 0.49
CA GLY A 286 9.67 -9.11 0.55
C GLY A 286 10.50 -9.00 1.84
N VAL A 287 10.97 -7.81 2.21
CA VAL A 287 11.69 -7.59 3.48
C VAL A 287 10.81 -7.93 4.68
N THR A 288 9.55 -7.48 4.68
CA THR A 288 8.62 -7.75 5.79
C THR A 288 8.32 -9.24 5.92
N MET A 289 8.17 -9.95 4.79
CA MET A 289 7.92 -11.40 4.76
C MET A 289 9.15 -12.18 5.22
N ASN A 290 10.35 -11.85 4.73
CA ASN A 290 11.60 -12.49 5.18
C ASN A 290 11.80 -12.31 6.69
N ASN A 291 11.55 -11.10 7.19
CA ASN A 291 11.71 -10.80 8.61
C ASN A 291 10.65 -11.45 9.52
N THR A 292 9.48 -11.82 9.00
CA THR A 292 8.39 -12.41 9.80
C THR A 292 8.27 -13.92 9.55
N MET A 293 8.02 -14.33 8.31
CA MET A 293 7.93 -15.73 7.93
C MET A 293 9.30 -16.42 8.01
N GLY A 294 10.33 -15.84 7.40
CA GLY A 294 11.67 -16.42 7.34
C GLY A 294 12.26 -16.63 8.72
N LEU A 295 12.34 -15.54 9.51
CA LEU A 295 12.78 -15.64 10.91
C LEU A 295 11.88 -16.54 11.75
N GLY A 296 10.55 -16.47 11.59
CA GLY A 296 9.61 -17.27 12.38
C GLY A 296 9.80 -18.78 12.18
N ILE A 297 9.94 -19.22 10.93
CA ILE A 297 10.22 -20.63 10.60
C ILE A 297 11.60 -21.03 11.13
N PHE A 298 12.61 -20.17 10.97
CA PHE A 298 13.95 -20.44 11.46
C PHE A 298 13.98 -20.62 12.99
N LEU A 299 13.40 -19.68 13.74
CA LEU A 299 13.29 -19.76 15.20
C LEU A 299 12.49 -20.98 15.66
N ALA A 300 11.44 -21.37 14.93
CA ALA A 300 10.69 -22.59 15.22
C ALA A 300 11.59 -23.84 15.10
N VAL A 301 12.42 -23.93 14.06
CA VAL A 301 13.37 -25.05 13.90
C VAL A 301 14.40 -25.05 15.03
N VAL A 302 14.99 -23.89 15.36
CA VAL A 302 15.97 -23.77 16.46
C VAL A 302 15.35 -24.21 17.79
N TYR A 303 14.13 -23.73 18.10
CA TYR A 303 13.43 -24.07 19.33
C TYR A 303 13.08 -25.57 19.42
N PHE A 304 12.43 -26.13 18.39
CA PHE A 304 11.96 -27.53 18.42
C PHE A 304 13.09 -28.55 18.32
N ARG A 305 14.20 -28.22 17.64
CA ARG A 305 15.39 -29.07 17.59
C ARG A 305 16.35 -28.84 18.75
N GLY A 306 16.09 -27.85 19.61
CA GLY A 306 16.94 -27.52 20.74
C GLY A 306 18.33 -27.03 20.33
N LEU A 307 18.44 -26.35 19.19
CA LEU A 307 19.67 -25.75 18.70
C LEU A 307 20.01 -24.49 19.50
N VAL A 308 21.29 -24.14 19.54
CA VAL A 308 21.76 -22.89 20.13
C VAL A 308 21.51 -21.76 19.13
N TRP A 309 21.16 -20.58 19.64
CA TRP A 309 21.02 -19.36 18.85
C TRP A 309 22.29 -18.52 18.97
N ASP A 310 23.08 -18.45 17.90
CA ASP A 310 24.45 -17.92 17.85
C ASP A 310 24.66 -16.94 16.66
N PHE A 311 23.61 -16.19 16.30
CA PHE A 311 23.62 -15.24 15.17
C PHE A 311 23.57 -13.77 15.63
N SER A 312 24.36 -13.39 16.64
CA SER A 312 24.22 -12.06 17.28
C SER A 312 24.58 -10.92 16.32
N SER A 313 25.72 -11.05 15.66
CA SER A 313 26.30 -10.01 14.81
C SER A 313 25.43 -9.74 13.58
N GLU A 314 24.91 -10.78 12.94
CA GLU A 314 24.09 -10.66 11.73
C GLU A 314 22.74 -10.05 12.05
N VAL A 315 22.13 -10.44 13.17
CA VAL A 315 20.86 -9.89 13.63
C VAL A 315 20.98 -8.39 13.89
N VAL A 316 22.04 -7.97 14.59
CA VAL A 316 22.28 -6.54 14.87
C VAL A 316 22.44 -5.74 13.58
N ILE A 317 23.15 -6.29 12.60
CA ILE A 317 23.39 -5.62 11.32
C ILE A 317 22.10 -5.58 10.48
N VAL A 318 21.31 -6.64 10.44
CA VAL A 318 19.99 -6.64 9.81
C VAL A 318 19.09 -5.58 10.46
N CYS A 319 19.05 -5.52 11.79
CA CYS A 319 18.29 -4.48 12.51
C CYS A 319 18.73 -3.07 12.09
N LEU A 320 20.04 -2.82 12.05
CA LEU A 320 20.62 -1.53 11.68
C LEU A 320 20.22 -1.14 10.25
N VAL A 321 20.40 -2.04 9.28
CA VAL A 321 20.10 -1.78 7.87
C VAL A 321 18.61 -1.46 7.69
N VAL A 322 17.72 -2.24 8.31
CA VAL A 322 16.27 -2.05 8.17
C VAL A 322 15.78 -0.79 8.88
N ILE A 323 16.39 -0.40 10.02
CA ILE A 323 16.09 0.89 10.69
C ILE A 323 16.53 2.05 9.81
N VAL A 324 17.78 2.05 9.31
CA VAL A 324 18.31 3.14 8.46
C VAL A 324 17.46 3.31 7.21
N MET A 325 17.24 2.23 6.45
CA MET A 325 16.45 2.28 5.22
C MET A 325 14.98 2.58 5.51
N GLY A 326 14.43 2.03 6.59
CA GLY A 326 13.04 2.25 6.99
C GLY A 326 12.77 3.70 7.36
N LEU A 327 13.66 4.35 8.12
CA LEU A 327 13.51 5.76 8.48
C LEU A 327 13.66 6.64 7.24
N LEU A 328 14.70 6.42 6.42
CA LEU A 328 14.90 7.17 5.18
C LEU A 328 13.68 7.10 4.24
N ALA A 329 13.06 5.92 4.14
CA ALA A 329 11.87 5.73 3.34
C ALA A 329 10.59 6.29 3.97
N SER A 330 10.48 6.33 5.30
CA SER A 330 9.27 6.79 5.98
C SER A 330 9.03 8.30 5.85
N PHE A 331 10.09 9.09 5.70
CA PHE A 331 9.98 10.56 5.65
C PHE A 331 9.80 11.12 4.23
N ARG A 332 9.79 10.27 3.19
CA ARG A 332 9.73 10.73 1.80
C ARG A 332 8.76 9.93 0.96
N ARG A 333 7.96 10.64 0.16
CA ARG A 333 7.08 10.04 -0.85
C ARG A 333 7.75 9.92 -2.23
N ILE A 334 8.81 10.71 -2.47
CA ILE A 334 9.55 10.74 -3.72
C ILE A 334 11.00 10.38 -3.42
N PHE A 335 11.50 9.33 -4.07
CA PHE A 335 12.84 8.79 -3.90
C PHE A 335 13.79 9.35 -4.96
N PRO A 336 14.67 10.32 -4.61
CA PRO A 336 15.68 10.80 -5.54
C PRO A 336 16.79 9.77 -5.78
N THR A 337 17.41 9.81 -6.96
CA THR A 337 18.41 8.83 -7.41
C THR A 337 19.61 8.67 -6.46
N TRP A 338 20.01 9.71 -5.72
CA TRP A 338 21.10 9.60 -4.76
C TRP A 338 20.82 8.60 -3.62
N MET A 339 19.55 8.34 -3.29
CA MET A 339 19.19 7.32 -2.30
C MET A 339 19.55 5.91 -2.79
N ALA A 340 19.59 5.67 -4.10
CA ALA A 340 20.10 4.41 -4.65
C ALA A 340 21.59 4.22 -4.30
N GLY A 341 22.38 5.30 -4.31
CA GLY A 341 23.79 5.25 -3.88
C GLY A 341 23.94 4.81 -2.43
N ILE A 342 23.09 5.32 -1.52
CA ILE A 342 23.08 4.88 -0.12
C ILE A 342 22.73 3.40 -0.02
N ALA A 343 21.66 2.96 -0.68
CA ALA A 343 21.24 1.57 -0.64
C ALA A 343 22.31 0.61 -1.19
N LEU A 344 22.95 0.97 -2.31
CA LEU A 344 24.01 0.18 -2.94
C LEU A 344 25.28 0.08 -2.09
N ILE A 345 25.64 1.15 -1.37
CA ILE A 345 26.82 1.17 -0.49
C ILE A 345 26.53 0.47 0.84
N LEU A 346 25.30 0.52 1.32
CA LEU A 346 24.92 -0.09 2.61
C LEU A 346 25.06 -1.62 2.59
N TYR A 347 24.84 -2.26 1.44
CA TYR A 347 25.02 -3.71 1.29
C TYR A 347 26.48 -4.19 1.53
N PRO A 348 27.51 -3.73 0.79
CA PRO A 348 28.89 -4.13 1.04
C PRO A 348 29.40 -3.66 2.41
N ILE A 349 28.93 -2.51 2.92
CA ILE A 349 29.25 -2.08 4.29
C ILE A 349 28.69 -3.07 5.32
N SER A 350 27.44 -3.50 5.17
CA SER A 350 26.82 -4.46 6.09
C SER A 350 27.58 -5.79 6.13
N LEU A 351 27.99 -6.32 4.97
CA LEU A 351 28.81 -7.52 4.88
C LEU A 351 30.18 -7.35 5.54
N GLY A 352 30.83 -6.21 5.30
CA GLY A 352 32.10 -5.88 5.93
C GLY A 352 32.00 -5.78 7.45
N LEU A 353 30.90 -5.21 7.96
CA LEU A 353 30.62 -5.14 9.39
C LEU A 353 30.43 -6.54 9.99
N VAL A 354 29.66 -7.41 9.35
CA VAL A 354 29.48 -8.80 9.85
C VAL A 354 30.83 -9.49 9.90
N ALA A 355 31.60 -9.44 8.80
CA ALA A 355 32.91 -10.07 8.75
C ALA A 355 33.90 -9.52 9.82
N ILE A 356 33.84 -8.23 10.14
CA ILE A 356 34.67 -7.67 11.23
C ILE A 356 34.20 -8.18 12.59
N LEU A 357 32.89 -8.20 12.86
CA LEU A 357 32.36 -8.68 14.13
C LEU A 357 32.67 -10.16 14.36
N ASP A 358 32.51 -10.99 13.33
CA ASP A 358 32.73 -12.43 13.43
C ASP A 358 34.23 -12.77 13.48
N TYR A 359 35.01 -12.31 12.49
CA TYR A 359 36.39 -12.78 12.33
C TYR A 359 37.42 -11.98 13.13
N VAL A 360 37.15 -10.72 13.46
CA VAL A 360 38.12 -9.85 14.16
C VAL A 360 37.75 -9.69 15.63
N VAL A 361 36.48 -9.44 15.93
CA VAL A 361 36.00 -9.24 17.30
C VAL A 361 35.67 -10.57 17.99
N GLY A 362 35.33 -11.60 17.21
CA GLY A 362 34.89 -12.89 17.76
C GLY A 362 33.52 -12.80 18.45
N TRP A 363 32.67 -11.90 17.97
CA TRP A 363 31.32 -11.71 18.49
C TRP A 363 30.37 -12.65 17.73
N GLU A 364 30.22 -13.87 18.26
CA GLU A 364 29.20 -14.85 17.85
C GLU A 364 27.90 -14.66 18.65
#